data_AF-A0A346NMD3-F1
#
_entry.id   AF-A0A346NMD3-F1
#
_cell.length_a   1.000
_cell.length_b   1.000
_cell.length_c   1.000
_cell.angle_alpha   90.00
_cell.angle_beta   90.00
_cell.angle_gamma   90.00
#
_symmetry.space_group_name_H-M   'P 1'
#
loop_
_entity.id
_entity.type
_entity.pdbx_description
1 polymer ?
#
loop_
_entity_poly.entity_id
_entity_poly.type
_entity_poly.pdbx_seq_one_letter_code
_entity_poly.pdbx_strand_id
1 'polypeptide(L)'
;MKNSHPRFWSTPTGWTALAIIAAATYFLIFEHGHHVLQFLPYLILLLCPFMHIFMHRSHGKHGHDHEHSPDSENRRQSFQELSDKNAAYRDGYIEGVEEGRKEMHKKDDGDE
;
A
#
# COMPACT_ATOMS: atom_id res chain seq x y z
N MET A 1 -39.11 -4.55 21.62
CA MET A 1 -39.63 -3.65 20.57
C MET A 1 -38.65 -3.66 19.41
N LYS A 2 -39.00 -4.28 18.28
CA LYS A 2 -38.14 -4.38 17.09
C LYS A 2 -38.29 -3.09 16.29
N ASN A 3 -37.31 -2.21 16.39
CA ASN A 3 -37.17 -1.00 15.59
C ASN A 3 -36.70 -1.39 14.19
N SER A 4 -37.66 -1.77 13.35
CA SER A 4 -37.48 -1.91 11.91
C SER A 4 -37.39 -0.52 11.31
N HIS A 5 -36.18 0.01 11.11
CA HIS A 5 -36.02 1.17 10.23
C HIS A 5 -36.54 0.77 8.84
N PRO A 6 -37.54 1.48 8.26
CA PRO A 6 -37.94 1.20 6.90
C PRO A 6 -36.70 1.42 6.04
N ARG A 7 -36.19 0.33 5.46
CA ARG A 7 -35.06 0.42 4.54
C ARG A 7 -35.53 1.36 3.43
N PHE A 8 -34.80 2.45 3.21
CA PHE A 8 -35.05 3.41 2.11
C PHE A 8 -35.29 2.70 0.77
N TRP A 9 -34.71 1.49 0.65
CA TRP A 9 -34.86 0.49 -0.39
C TRP A 9 -36.26 -0.16 -0.57
N SER A 10 -37.24 0.10 0.31
CA SER A 10 -38.61 -0.44 0.19
C SER A 10 -39.67 0.65 0.04
N THR A 11 -39.25 1.88 -0.26
CA THR A 11 -40.18 2.97 -0.61
C THR A 11 -40.54 2.90 -2.10
N PRO A 12 -41.75 3.30 -2.51
CA PRO A 12 -42.15 3.34 -3.92
C PRO A 12 -41.17 4.16 -4.78
N THR A 13 -40.66 5.24 -4.20
CA THR A 13 -39.65 6.11 -4.83
C THR A 13 -38.35 5.37 -5.11
N GLY A 14 -37.91 4.49 -4.21
CA GLY A 14 -36.75 3.62 -4.41
C GLY A 14 -36.94 2.68 -5.60
N TRP A 15 -38.12 2.07 -5.73
CA TRP A 15 -38.46 1.22 -6.88
C TRP A 15 -38.56 1.99 -8.18
N THR A 16 -39.17 3.18 -8.17
CA THR A 16 -39.23 4.05 -9.37
C THR A 16 -37.83 4.48 -9.81
N ALA A 17 -36.97 4.89 -8.88
CA ALA A 17 -35.59 5.24 -9.20
C ALA A 17 -34.82 4.04 -9.79
N LEU A 18 -34.99 2.85 -9.21
CA LEU A 18 -34.36 1.62 -9.69
C LEU A 18 -34.85 1.25 -11.10
N ALA A 19 -36.15 1.37 -11.36
CA ALA A 19 -36.74 1.14 -12.67
C ALA A 19 -36.22 2.12 -13.73
N ILE A 20 -36.10 3.41 -13.39
CA ILE A 20 -35.53 4.43 -14.30
C ILE A 20 -34.06 4.14 -14.60
N ILE A 21 -33.26 3.82 -13.58
CA ILE A 21 -31.85 3.43 -13.76
C ILE A 21 -31.77 2.20 -14.67
N ALA A 22 -32.57 1.16 -14.40
CA ALA A 22 -32.60 -0.04 -15.21
C ALA A 22 -32.97 0.24 -16.67
N ALA A 23 -34.01 1.05 -16.91
CA ALA A 23 -34.44 1.44 -18.25
C ALA A 23 -33.36 2.26 -18.99
N ALA A 24 -32.74 3.23 -18.33
CA ALA A 24 -31.66 4.03 -18.90
C ALA A 24 -30.44 3.18 -19.24
N THR A 25 -30.06 2.26 -18.35
CA THR A 25 -28.95 1.32 -18.57
C THR A 25 -29.25 0.38 -19.73
N TYR A 26 -30.48 -0.14 -19.81
CA TYR A 26 -30.94 -1.00 -20.90
C TYR A 26 -30.87 -0.28 -22.25
N PHE A 27 -31.41 0.94 -22.34
CA PHE A 27 -31.39 1.73 -23.57
C PHE A 27 -29.96 2.07 -24.02
N LEU A 28 -29.08 2.42 -23.06
CA LEU A 28 -27.66 2.68 -23.34
C LEU A 28 -26.93 1.47 -23.93
N ILE A 29 -27.24 0.25 -23.45
CA ILE A 29 -26.62 -0.98 -23.94
C ILE A 29 -27.21 -1.42 -25.28
N PHE A 30 -28.52 -1.30 -25.47
CA PHE A 30 -29.19 -1.81 -26.66
C PHE A 30 -29.05 -0.88 -27.86
N GLU A 31 -29.22 0.43 -27.67
CA GLU A 31 -29.16 1.43 -28.74
C GLU A 31 -27.72 1.83 -29.04
N HIS A 32 -26.83 1.82 -28.03
CA HIS A 32 -25.45 2.28 -28.14
C HIS A 32 -24.42 1.18 -27.82
N GLY A 33 -24.81 -0.09 -27.89
CA GLY A 33 -23.94 -1.24 -27.61
C GLY A 33 -22.62 -1.22 -28.40
N HIS A 34 -22.64 -0.71 -29.64
CA HIS A 34 -21.42 -0.51 -30.43
C HIS A 34 -20.44 0.50 -29.79
N HIS A 35 -20.97 1.57 -29.19
CA HIS A 35 -20.16 2.51 -28.42
C HIS A 35 -19.75 1.92 -27.07
N VAL A 36 -20.58 1.11 -26.42
CA VAL A 36 -20.24 0.43 -25.17
C VAL A 36 -19.04 -0.50 -25.35
N LEU A 37 -18.95 -1.24 -26.46
CA LEU A 37 -17.79 -2.07 -26.78
C LEU A 37 -16.51 -1.23 -27.00
N GLN A 38 -16.63 -0.03 -27.58
CA GLN A 38 -15.51 0.90 -27.74
C GLN A 38 -15.14 1.60 -26.42
N PHE A 39 -16.11 1.82 -25.53
CA PHE A 39 -15.89 2.39 -24.20
C PHE A 39 -15.41 1.35 -23.17
N LEU A 40 -15.57 0.05 -23.44
CA LEU A 40 -15.12 -1.05 -22.57
C LEU A 40 -13.64 -0.95 -22.15
N PRO A 41 -12.66 -0.69 -23.04
CA PRO A 41 -11.27 -0.47 -22.61
C PRO A 41 -11.11 0.76 -21.70
N TYR A 42 -11.84 1.85 -21.95
CA TYR A 42 -11.81 3.05 -21.10
C TYR A 42 -12.46 2.80 -19.74
N LEU A 43 -13.52 1.98 -19.69
CA LEU A 43 -14.19 1.60 -18.46
C LEU A 43 -13.25 0.78 -17.55
N ILE A 44 -12.46 -0.13 -18.12
CA ILE A 44 -11.46 -0.92 -17.40
C ILE A 44 -10.36 0.00 -16.83
N LEU A 45 -9.87 0.95 -17.61
CA LEU A 45 -8.89 1.93 -17.14
C LEU A 45 -9.45 2.84 -16.05
N LEU A 46 -10.72 3.25 -16.15
CA LEU A 46 -11.40 4.11 -15.16
C LEU A 46 -11.80 3.34 -13.89
N LEU A 47 -11.96 2.02 -13.98
CA LEU A 47 -12.18 1.15 -12.83
C LEU A 47 -10.98 1.19 -11.86
N CYS A 48 -9.77 1.37 -12.37
CA CYS A 48 -8.54 1.48 -11.57
C CYS A 48 -8.54 2.72 -10.64
N PRO A 49 -8.69 3.97 -11.12
CA PRO A 49 -8.80 5.15 -10.25
C PRO A 49 -10.05 5.12 -9.40
N PHE A 50 -11.16 4.54 -9.88
CA PHE A 50 -12.36 4.34 -9.05
C PHE A 50 -11.99 3.51 -7.81
N MET A 51 -11.42 2.31 -7.98
CA MET A 51 -10.98 1.47 -6.86
C MET A 51 -10.01 2.21 -5.93
N HIS A 52 -9.01 2.92 -6.48
CA HIS A 52 -8.06 3.71 -5.69
C HIS A 52 -8.74 4.79 -4.84
N ILE A 53 -9.75 5.49 -5.37
CA ILE A 53 -10.48 6.53 -4.61
C ILE A 53 -11.28 5.91 -3.45
N PHE A 54 -11.91 4.75 -3.66
CA PHE A 54 -12.62 4.05 -2.58
C PHE A 54 -11.66 3.48 -1.53
N MET A 55 -10.49 3.00 -1.96
CA MET A 55 -9.46 2.47 -1.06
C MET A 55 -8.67 3.57 -0.32
N HIS A 56 -8.64 4.80 -0.83
CA HIS A 56 -8.04 5.94 -0.13
C HIS A 56 -8.92 6.51 1.00
N ARG A 57 -10.19 6.08 1.11
CA ARG A 57 -11.15 6.68 2.04
C ARG A 57 -11.39 5.88 3.33
N SER A 58 -10.77 4.71 3.48
CA SER A 58 -10.86 3.89 4.69
C SER A 58 -9.47 3.42 5.09
N HIS A 59 -8.92 3.98 6.17
CA HIS A 59 -8.03 3.36 7.17
C HIS A 59 -7.19 4.43 7.87
N GLY A 60 -7.87 5.35 8.55
CA GLY A 60 -7.25 6.29 9.47
C GLY A 60 -8.13 6.48 10.69
N LYS A 61 -7.99 5.57 11.67
CA LYS A 61 -8.29 5.68 13.12
C LYS A 61 -8.91 4.40 13.71
N HIS A 62 -8.05 3.51 14.15
CA HIS A 62 -8.08 2.64 15.34
C HIS A 62 -6.79 1.81 15.22
N GLY A 63 -5.80 1.85 16.11
CA GLY A 63 -5.92 1.82 17.55
C GLY A 63 -5.64 0.38 18.00
N HIS A 64 -4.35 0.11 18.26
CA HIS A 64 -3.79 -0.99 19.06
C HIS A 64 -3.62 -2.41 18.48
N ASP A 65 -2.41 -2.90 18.78
CA ASP A 65 -1.94 -4.27 19.00
C ASP A 65 -1.37 -5.09 17.82
N HIS A 66 -0.03 -5.18 17.84
CA HIS A 66 0.85 -6.36 17.60
C HIS A 66 0.42 -7.35 16.50
N GLU A 67 1.19 -7.61 15.43
CA GLU A 67 2.43 -8.38 15.46
C GLU A 67 3.07 -8.44 14.05
N HIS A 68 4.39 -8.25 13.97
CA HIS A 68 5.34 -8.73 12.95
C HIS A 68 5.05 -8.51 11.43
N SER A 69 5.66 -7.45 10.89
CA SER A 69 6.24 -7.47 9.53
C SER A 69 7.45 -6.56 9.50
N PRO A 70 8.69 -7.09 9.41
CA PRO A 70 9.83 -6.26 9.06
C PRO A 70 9.80 -6.05 7.53
N ASP A 71 10.20 -4.85 7.11
CA ASP A 71 10.50 -4.46 5.73
C ASP A 71 9.45 -3.60 5.00
N SER A 72 9.19 -2.41 5.54
CA SER A 72 8.80 -1.27 4.69
C SER A 72 9.23 0.10 5.25
N GLU A 73 10.16 0.14 6.20
CA GLU A 73 10.61 1.39 6.86
C GLU A 73 11.99 1.88 6.40
N ASN A 74 12.45 1.46 5.22
CA ASN A 74 13.72 1.90 4.63
C ASN A 74 13.48 2.84 3.43
N ARG A 75 12.71 3.92 3.62
CA ARG A 75 12.53 4.93 2.56
C ARG A 75 12.59 6.39 3.01
N ARG A 76 12.80 6.68 4.30
CA ARG A 76 12.93 8.04 4.83
C ARG A 76 13.88 8.17 6.03
N GLN A 77 14.91 7.34 6.13
CA GLN A 77 15.92 7.54 7.18
C GLN A 77 16.84 8.68 6.76
N SER A 78 17.03 9.67 7.63
CA SER A 78 17.97 10.76 7.37
C SER A 78 19.38 10.19 7.28
N PHE A 79 20.25 10.84 6.50
CA PHE A 79 21.64 10.42 6.35
C PHE A 79 22.36 10.24 7.70
N GLN A 80 21.99 11.05 8.70
CA GLN A 80 22.48 10.97 10.07
C GLN A 80 22.10 9.64 10.74
N GLU A 81 20.83 9.23 10.65
CA GLU A 81 20.31 8.02 11.29
C GLU A 81 20.89 6.75 10.65
N LEU A 82 21.10 6.78 9.34
CA LEU A 82 21.80 5.70 8.63
C LEU A 82 23.28 5.64 9.03
N SER A 83 23.93 6.80 9.22
CA SER A 83 25.31 6.87 9.69
C SER A 83 25.47 6.31 11.10
N ASP A 84 24.55 6.64 12.01
CA ASP A 84 24.59 6.16 13.40
C ASP A 84 24.41 4.64 13.49
N LYS A 85 23.51 4.05 12.69
CA LYS A 85 23.32 2.58 12.62
C LYS A 85 24.55 1.86 12.08
N ASN A 86 25.30 2.48 11.17
CA ASN A 86 26.51 1.91 10.58
C ASN A 86 27.78 2.17 11.43
N ALA A 87 27.71 2.95 12.50
CA ALA A 87 28.86 3.27 13.35
C ALA A 87 29.48 2.01 13.98
N ALA A 88 28.65 1.13 14.55
CA ALA A 88 29.12 -0.13 15.15
C ALA A 88 29.80 -1.06 14.13
N TYR A 89 29.28 -1.11 12.89
CA TYR A 89 29.89 -1.89 11.81
C TYR A 89 31.23 -1.30 11.38
N ARG A 90 31.30 0.03 11.27
CA ARG A 90 32.52 0.77 10.92
C ARG A 90 33.62 0.55 11.96
N ASP A 91 33.29 0.63 13.24
CA ASP A 91 34.25 0.47 14.32
C ASP A 91 34.82 -0.95 14.36
N GLY A 92 33.97 -1.98 14.26
CA GLY A 92 34.42 -3.37 14.20
C GLY A 92 35.29 -3.68 12.97
N TYR A 93 35.02 -3.05 11.83
CA TYR A 93 35.86 -3.21 10.64
C TYR A 93 37.24 -2.59 10.83
N ILE A 94 37.31 -1.37 11.40
CA ILE A 94 38.59 -0.69 11.67
C ILE A 94 39.41 -1.49 12.68
N GLU A 95 38.80 -1.93 13.78
CA GLU A 95 39.47 -2.75 14.80
C GLU A 95 40.03 -4.04 14.22
N GLY A 96 39.24 -4.77 13.41
CA GLY A 96 39.69 -6.00 12.77
C GLY A 96 40.88 -5.79 11.83
N VAL A 97 40.91 -4.67 11.10
CA VAL A 97 42.04 -4.32 10.21
C VAL A 97 43.30 -3.96 11.01
N GLU A 98 43.15 -3.27 12.14
CA GLU A 98 44.26 -2.96 13.03
C GLU A 98 44.82 -4.21 13.70
N GLU A 99 43.97 -5.10 14.19
CA GLU A 99 44.39 -6.35 14.81
C GLU A 99 45.12 -7.25 13.81
N GLY A 100 44.58 -7.38 12.59
CA GLY A 100 45.25 -8.11 11.52
C GLY A 100 46.64 -7.55 11.19
N ARG A 101 46.81 -6.23 11.24
CA ARG A 101 48.12 -5.57 11.03
C ARG A 101 49.09 -5.88 12.17
N LYS A 102 48.63 -5.86 13.43
CA LYS A 102 49.47 -6.19 14.61
C LYS A 102 49.90 -7.65 14.60
N GLU A 103 48.99 -8.56 14.27
CA GLU A 103 49.27 -9.99 14.14
C GLU A 103 50.30 -10.29 13.04
N MET A 104 50.27 -9.53 11.94
CA MET A 104 51.26 -9.64 10.87
C MET A 104 52.64 -9.13 11.33
N HIS A 105 52.69 -7.96 11.97
CA HIS A 105 53.95 -7.38 12.48
C HIS A 105 54.61 -8.29 13.54
N LYS A 106 53.80 -8.88 14.43
CA LYS A 106 54.28 -9.83 15.44
C LYS A 106 54.84 -11.13 14.85
N LYS A 107 54.32 -11.57 13.69
CA LYS A 107 54.88 -12.73 12.98
C LYS A 107 56.23 -12.40 12.34
N ASP A 108 56.34 -11.25 11.69
CA ASP A 108 57.60 -10.81 11.08
C ASP A 108 58.71 -10.62 12.14
N ASP A 109 58.37 -10.12 13.33
CA ASP A 109 59.32 -9.94 14.45
C ASP A 109 59.66 -11.26 15.20
N GLY A 110 58.91 -12.34 14.98
CA GLY A 110 59.06 -13.63 15.67
C GLY A 110 59.79 -14.71 14.84
N ASP A 111 60.06 -14.42 13.58
CA ASP A 111 60.76 -15.28 12.62
C ASP A 111 62.26 -14.88 12.42
N GLU A 112 62.78 -13.91 13.19
CA GLU A 112 64.22 -13.62 13.40
C GLU A 112 64.79 -14.28 14.67
#